data_AF-A0A1C4XHG3-F1
#
_entry.id   AF-A0A1C4XHG3-F1
#
_cell.length_a   1.000
_cell.length_b   1.000
_cell.length_c   1.000
_cell.angle_alpha   90.00
_cell.angle_beta   90.00
_cell.angle_gamma   90.00
#
_symmetry.space_group_name_H-M   'P 1'
#
loop_
_entity.id
_entity.type
_entity.pdbx_description
1 polymer ?
#
loop_
_entity_poly.entity_id
_entity_poly.type
_entity_poly.pdbx_seq_one_letter_code
_entity_poly.pdbx_strand_id
1 'polypeptide(L)' 'MADEVFPSDLSGHFWATLEHRPELDRWRFEIMDYQNNVLLGGLACSERQAAAIVNAWDQVIATSRDEEDPSMDWVDDSE' A
#
# COMPACT_ATOMS: atom_id res chain seq x y z
N MET A 1 -20.04 -17.28 0.40
CA MET A 1 -19.73 -15.85 0.25
C MET A 1 -18.49 -15.64 1.10
N ALA A 2 -17.32 -15.46 0.51
CA ALA A 2 -16.13 -15.13 1.28
C ALA A 2 -16.33 -13.70 1.75
N ASP A 3 -16.41 -13.51 3.06
CA ASP A 3 -16.36 -12.20 3.67
C ASP A 3 -14.94 -11.70 3.48
N GLU A 4 -14.66 -11.08 2.32
CA GLU A 4 -13.38 -10.42 2.03
C GLU A 4 -13.33 -9.14 2.86
N VAL A 5 -13.19 -9.31 4.17
CA VAL A 5 -12.85 -8.24 5.08
C VAL A 5 -11.50 -7.70 4.62
N PHE A 6 -11.53 -6.50 4.04
CA PHE A 6 -10.31 -5.80 3.65
C PHE A 6 -9.41 -5.69 4.90
N PRO A 7 -8.15 -6.12 4.85
CA PRO A 7 -7.31 -6.16 6.04
C PRO A 7 -7.14 -4.75 6.61
N SER A 8 -7.48 -4.59 7.89
CA SER A 8 -7.36 -3.32 8.62
C SER A 8 -5.90 -2.88 8.76
N ASP A 9 -4.97 -3.82 8.79
CA ASP A 9 -3.52 -3.56 8.75
C ASP A 9 -2.97 -3.94 7.37
N LEU A 10 -2.50 -2.95 6.62
CA LEU A 10 -1.84 -3.17 5.33
C LEU A 10 -0.32 -3.37 5.49
N SER A 11 0.22 -3.24 6.71
CA SER A 11 1.65 -3.40 6.96
C SER A 11 2.09 -4.85 6.71
N GLY A 12 3.05 -5.03 5.79
CA GLY A 12 3.47 -6.35 5.32
C GLY A 12 2.59 -6.99 4.25
N HIS A 13 1.44 -6.38 3.90
CA HIS A 13 0.61 -6.82 2.78
C HIS A 13 1.00 -6.21 1.45
N PHE A 14 1.74 -5.10 1.48
CA PHE A 14 2.21 -4.42 0.30
C PHE A 14 3.65 -3.95 0.50
N TRP A 15 4.38 -3.88 -0.60
CA TRP A 15 5.67 -3.20 -0.63
C TRP A 15 5.86 -2.54 -2.00
N ALA A 16 6.82 -1.62 -2.02
CA ALA A 16 7.18 -0.90 -3.22
C ALA A 16 8.62 -1.21 -3.63
N THR A 17 8.88 -1.23 -4.93
CA THR A 17 10.24 -1.33 -5.48
C THR A 17 10.55 -0.15 -6.39
N LEU A 18 11.85 0.13 -6.49
CA LEU A 18 12.40 1.21 -7.28
C LEU A 18 13.62 0.67 -8.04
N GLU A 19 13.59 0.72 -9.37
CA GLU A 19 14.66 0.19 -10.23
C GLU A 19 14.99 1.19 -11.34
N HIS A 20 16.26 1.53 -11.49
CA HIS A 20 16.71 2.28 -12.67
C HIS A 20 16.76 1.37 -13.89
N ARG A 21 16.15 1.79 -15.01
CA ARG A 21 16.15 1.10 -16.31
C ARG A 21 17.03 1.87 -17.29
N PRO A 22 18.34 1.54 -17.40
CA PRO A 22 19.29 2.33 -18.19
C PRO A 22 18.94 2.35 -19.68
N GLU A 23 18.32 1.28 -20.17
CA GLU A 23 17.89 1.13 -21.56
C GLU A 23 16.84 2.17 -21.99
N LEU A 24 16.09 2.70 -21.02
CA LEU A 24 15.02 3.66 -21.25
C LEU A 24 15.35 5.06 -20.70
N ASP A 25 16.44 5.20 -19.94
CA ASP A 25 16.74 6.40 -19.15
C ASP A 25 15.53 6.81 -18.27
N ARG A 26 14.98 5.81 -17.58
CA ARG A 26 13.78 5.92 -16.74
C ARG A 26 13.94 5.13 -15.46
N TRP A 27 13.18 5.53 -14.45
CA TRP A 27 13.04 4.81 -13.19
C TRP A 27 11.72 4.06 -13.17
N ARG A 28 11.76 2.75 -13.00
CA ARG A 28 10.59 1.91 -12.77
C ARG A 28 10.24 1.94 -11.29
N PHE A 29 8.96 2.10 -11.02
CA PHE A 29 8.39 1.89 -9.69
C PHE A 29 7.27 0.87 -9.78
N GLU A 30 7.14 0.04 -8.76
CA GLU A 30 6.06 -0.94 -8.65
C GLU A 30 5.57 -1.00 -7.21
N ILE A 31 4.25 -1.10 -7.06
CA ILE A 31 3.56 -1.40 -5.80
C ILE A 31 2.99 -2.79 -5.96
N MET A 32 3.36 -3.69 -5.05
CA MET A 32 2.99 -5.10 -5.10
C MET A 32 2.22 -5.51 -3.85
N ASP A 33 1.36 -6.50 -3.99
CA ASP A 33 0.75 -7.20 -2.85
C ASP A 33 1.69 -8.29 -2.28
N TYR A 34 1.26 -8.92 -1.20
CA TYR A 34 1.99 -9.96 -0.48
C TYR A 34 2.25 -11.24 -1.29
N GLN A 35 1.58 -11.39 -2.43
CA GLN A 35 1.77 -12.51 -3.36
C GLN A 35 2.73 -12.15 -4.51
N ASN A 36 3.30 -10.94 -4.51
CA ASN A 36 4.09 -10.34 -5.59
C ASN A 36 3.28 -9.98 -6.84
N ASN A 37 1.97 -9.78 -6.74
CA ASN A 37 1.20 -9.24 -7.85
C ASN A 37 1.40 -7.73 -7.95
N VAL A 38 1.66 -7.21 -9.14
CA VAL A 38 1.77 -5.76 -9.38
C VAL A 38 0.38 -5.13 -9.41
N LEU A 39 0.11 -4.24 -8.46
CA LEU A 39 -1.14 -3.49 -8.38
C LEU A 39 -1.05 -2.16 -9.13
N LEU A 40 0.11 -1.52 -9.04
CA LEU A 40 0.42 -0.28 -9.73
C LEU A 40 1.88 -0.32 -10.17
N GLY A 41 2.13 -0.08 -11.45
CA GLY A 41 3.47 0.01 -12.00
C GLY A 41 3.58 1.16 -12.98
N GLY A 42 4.76 1.75 -13.07
CA GLY A 42 5.00 2.85 -14.00
C GLY A 42 6.47 3.20 -14.19
N LEU A 43 6.69 4.15 -15.09
CA LEU A 43 8.00 4.73 -15.39
C LEU A 43 7.99 6.21 -15.06
N ALA A 44 9.04 6.66 -14.39
CA ALA A 44 9.28 8.07 -14.05
C ALA A 44 10.57 8.56 -14.70
N CYS A 45 10.62 9.86 -14.99
CA CYS A 45 11.77 10.48 -15.66
C CYS A 45 12.98 10.65 -14.73
N SER A 46 12.79 10.54 -13.41
CA SER A 46 13.86 10.69 -12.42
C SER A 46 13.59 9.84 -11.20
N GLU A 47 14.67 9.51 -10.47
CA GLU A 47 14.61 8.80 -9.20
C GLU A 47 13.69 9.50 -8.21
N ARG A 48 13.82 10.83 -8.11
CA ARG A 48 13.02 11.65 -7.19
C ARG A 48 11.52 11.53 -7.46
N GLN A 49 11.11 11.50 -8.73
CA GLN A 49 9.70 11.36 -9.09
C GLN A 49 9.19 9.96 -8.74
N ALA A 50 9.97 8.92 -9.05
CA ALA A 50 9.62 7.54 -8.73
C ALA A 50 9.55 7.33 -7.20
N ALA A 51 10.53 7.83 -6.45
CA ALA A 51 10.58 7.76 -4.99
C ALA A 51 9.43 8.52 -4.32
N ALA A 52 8.99 9.66 -4.87
CA ALA A 52 7.85 10.39 -4.32
C ALA A 52 6.55 9.56 -4.38
N ILE A 53 6.36 8.75 -5.43
CA ILE A 53 5.22 7.85 -5.57
C ILE A 53 5.32 6.71 -4.55
N VAL A 54 6.50 6.08 -4.46
CA VAL A 54 6.75 5.00 -3.49
C VAL A 54 6.53 5.46 -2.04
N ASN A 55 7.10 6.60 -1.66
CA ASN A 55 6.97 7.14 -0.30
C ASN A 55 5.52 7.53 0.05
N ALA A 56 4.73 7.97 -0.93
CA ALA A 56 3.31 8.24 -0.71
C ALA A 56 2.54 6.95 -0.43
N TRP A 57 2.91 5.85 -1.08
CA TRP A 57 2.35 4.54 -0.79
C TRP A 57 2.74 4.02 0.59
N ASP A 58 3.99 4.21 1.02
CA ASP A 58 4.41 3.86 2.39
C ASP A 58 3.57 4.59 3.45
N GLN A 59 3.16 5.83 3.21
CA GLN A 59 2.26 6.56 4.11
C GLN A 59 0.86 5.95 4.15
N VAL A 60 0.30 5.53 3.00
CA VAL A 60 -1.00 4.83 2.95
C VAL A 60 -0.93 3.51 3.72
N ILE A 61 0.14 2.74 3.53
CA ILE A 61 0.37 1.48 4.25
C ILE A 61 0.46 1.73 5.76
N ALA A 62 1.22 2.75 6.18
CA ALA A 62 1.40 3.08 7.59
C ALA A 62 0.12 3.63 8.25
N THR A 63 -0.69 4.41 7.53
CA THR A 63 -1.89 5.07 8.09
C THR A 63 -3.03 4.08 8.34
N SER A 64 -3.10 2.97 7.58
CA SER A 64 -4.10 1.91 7.82
C SER A 64 -4.05 1.34 9.25
N ARG A 65 -2.89 1.39 9.90
CA ARG A 65 -2.67 0.87 11.26
C ARG A 65 -3.41 1.65 12.36
N ASP A 66 -3.75 2.92 12.13
CA ASP A 66 -4.31 3.81 13.16
C ASP A 66 -5.82 4.07 12.99
N GLU A 67 -6.47 3.50 11.97
CA GLU A 67 -7.94 3.61 11.76
C GLU A 67 -8.75 2.44 12.36
N GLU A 68 -8.25 1.80 13.42
CA GLU A 68 -9.13 1.08 14.34
C GLU A 68 -9.91 2.10 15.19
N ASP A 69 -11.03 2.59 14.67
CA ASP A 69 -11.99 3.44 15.38
C ASP A 69 -12.47 2.74 16.67
N PRO A 70 -12.13 3.23 17.88
CA PRO A 70 -12.56 2.60 19.13
C PRO A 70 -14.02 2.91 19.50
N SER A 71 -14.84 3.43 18.57
CA SER A 71 -16.24 3.83 18.85
C SER A 71 -17.33 2.84 18.38
N MET A 72 -17.01 1.57 18.12
CA MET A 72 -18.03 0.52 18.22
C MET A 72 -18.31 0.22 19.69
N ASP A 73 -19.05 1.14 20.32
CA ASP A 73 -19.75 0.94 21.58
C ASP A 73 -20.78 -0.17 21.35
N TRP A 74 -20.36 -1.42 21.57
CA TRP A 74 -21.27 -2.56 21.65
C TRP A 74 -22.15 -2.34 22.87
N VAL A 75 -23.27 -1.65 22.67
CA VAL A 75 -24.38 -1.65 23.62
C VAL A 75 -24.81 -3.10 23.81
N ASP A 76 -24.40 -3.63 24.95
CA ASP A 76 -24.85 -4.89 25.53
C ASP A 76 -26.37 -4.82 25.72
N ASP A 77 -27.11 -5.43 24.79
CA ASP A 77 -28.54 -5.69 24.96
C ASP A 77 -28.67 -6.89 25.91
N SER A 78 -28.49 -6.63 27.21
CA SER A 78 -28.90 -7.57 28.26
C SER A 78 -30.38 -7.36 28.56
N GLU A 79 -31.17 -8.41 28.25
CA GLU A 79 -32.62 -8.58 28.46
C GLU A 79 -33.13 -8.24 29.88
#